data_AF-A0A4P8EL32-F1
#
_entry.id   AF-A0A4P8EL32-F1
#
_cell.length_a   1.000
_cell.length_b   1.000
_cell.length_c   1.000
_cell.angle_alpha   90.00
_cell.angle_beta   90.00
_cell.angle_gamma   90.00
#
_symmetry.space_group_name_H-M   'P 1'
#
loop_
_entity.id
_entity.type
_entity.pdbx_description
1 polymer ?
#
loop_
_entity_poly.entity_id
_entity_poly.type
_entity_poly.pdbx_seq_one_letter_code
_entity_poly.pdbx_strand_id
1 'polypeptide(L)'
;MTLMGRGKMLWLRKRVPVRYSCVEGRKEVWLSLHTDSETIAMQKASLIWDEQIEAWEARLAGDRTVERGSFGPVFISSTVARFRHLATV
;
A
#
# COMPACT_ATOMS: atom_id res chain seq x y z
N MET A 1 8.48 9.67 -6.84
CA MET A 1 7.86 8.34 -7.06
C MET A 1 8.62 7.69 -8.19
N THR A 2 8.94 6.41 -8.08
CA THR A 2 9.64 5.68 -9.16
C THR A 2 8.90 4.39 -9.44
N LEU A 3 8.52 4.19 -10.71
CA LEU A 3 8.04 2.92 -11.21
C LEU A 3 9.24 2.10 -11.68
N MET A 4 9.36 0.87 -11.21
CA MET A 4 10.37 -0.08 -11.69
C MET A 4 9.68 -1.22 -12.43
N GLY A 5 10.05 -1.39 -13.70
CA GLY A 5 9.73 -2.59 -14.45
C GLY A 5 10.56 -3.77 -13.97
N ARG A 6 9.91 -4.85 -13.55
CA ARG A 6 10.59 -6.10 -13.19
C ARG A 6 9.87 -7.25 -13.89
N GLY A 7 10.39 -7.64 -15.06
CA GLY A 7 9.74 -8.60 -15.95
C GLY A 7 8.49 -8.01 -16.60
N LYS A 8 7.36 -8.73 -16.54
CA LYS A 8 6.05 -8.31 -17.09
C LYS A 8 5.22 -7.42 -16.16
N MET A 9 5.73 -7.05 -14.99
CA MET A 9 4.98 -6.24 -14.03
C MET A 9 5.74 -4.99 -13.61
N LEU A 10 4.98 -3.92 -13.43
CA LEU A 10 5.41 -2.66 -12.86
C LEU A 10 5.28 -2.68 -11.34
N TRP A 11 6.31 -2.17 -10.68
CA TRP A 11 6.42 -2.07 -9.23
C TRP A 11 6.53 -0.60 -8.83
N LEU A 12 5.80 -0.22 -7.79
CA LEU A 12 5.97 1.05 -7.12
C LEU A 12 7.04 0.91 -6.05
N ARG A 13 8.10 1.71 -6.15
CA ARG A 13 9.05 1.91 -5.05
C ARG A 13 8.86 3.29 -4.45
N LYS A 14 8.57 3.35 -3.16
CA LYS A 14 8.47 4.61 -2.42
C LYS A 14 8.96 4.47 -0.98
N ARG A 15 9.57 5.54 -0.48
CA ARG A 15 10.09 5.62 0.89
C ARG A 15 8.94 5.82 1.87
N VAL A 16 9.00 5.13 3.00
CA VAL A 16 8.04 5.34 4.10
C VAL A 16 8.30 6.70 4.76
N PRO A 17 7.28 7.55 4.91
CA PRO A 17 7.42 8.79 5.67
C PRO A 17 7.80 8.51 7.13
N VAL A 18 8.70 9.32 7.69
CA VAL A 18 9.24 9.12 9.06
C VAL A 18 8.12 9.09 10.11
N ARG A 19 7.01 9.80 9.88
CA ARG A 19 5.84 9.80 10.77
C ARG A 19 5.25 8.41 11.01
N TYR A 20 5.34 7.51 10.03
CA TYR A 20 4.80 6.16 10.11
C TYR A 20 5.89 5.12 10.44
N SER A 21 7.12 5.56 10.74
CA SER A 21 8.23 4.64 11.08
C SER A 21 8.01 3.83 12.36
N CYS A 22 7.14 4.31 13.25
CA CYS A 22 6.71 3.57 14.44
C CYS A 22 5.79 2.39 14.10
N VAL A 23 4.97 2.52 13.05
CA VAL A 23 4.01 1.51 12.59
C VAL A 23 4.63 0.57 11.56
N GLU A 24 5.49 1.10 10.70
CA GLU A 24 6.18 0.38 9.64
C GLU A 24 7.70 0.61 9.75
N GLY A 25 8.40 -0.39 10.30
CA GLY A 25 9.85 -0.31 10.49
C GLY A 25 10.66 -0.38 9.19
N ARG A 26 10.02 -0.67 8.05
CA ARG A 26 10.67 -0.68 6.74
C ARG A 26 10.94 0.75 6.29
N LYS A 27 12.16 1.01 5.82
CA LYS A 27 12.54 2.32 5.26
C LYS A 27 11.90 2.57 3.89
N GLU A 28 11.65 1.50 3.13
CA GLU A 28 11.10 1.54 1.78
C GLU A 28 10.08 0.43 1.59
N VAL A 29 9.04 0.74 0.80
CA VAL A 29 7.99 -0.21 0.43
C VAL A 29 7.99 -0.40 -1.08
N TRP A 30 7.87 -1.67 -1.45
CA TRP A 30 7.82 -2.14 -2.82
C TRP A 30 6.45 -2.78 -3.03
N LEU A 31 5.60 -2.15 -3.83
CA LEU A 31 4.23 -2.61 -4.10
C LEU A 31 4.13 -3.04 -5.56
N SER A 32 3.66 -4.26 -5.81
CA SER A 32 3.36 -4.73 -7.15
C SER A 32 2.07 -4.08 -7.65
N LEU A 33 2.13 -3.40 -8.79
CA LEU A 33 0.94 -2.74 -9.38
C LEU A 33 0.10 -3.70 -10.22
N HIS A 34 0.64 -4.90 -10.47
CA HIS A 34 0.03 -5.96 -11.26
C HIS A 34 -0.47 -5.49 -12.62
N THR A 35 0.30 -4.62 -13.27
CA THR A 35 0.03 -4.10 -14.60
C THR A 35 1.34 -3.96 -15.36
N ASP A 36 1.23 -4.09 -16.67
CA ASP A 36 2.27 -3.92 -17.69
C ASP A 36 2.17 -2.56 -18.40
N SER A 37 1.05 -1.86 -18.28
CA SER A 37 0.84 -0.53 -18.84
C SER A 37 1.31 0.57 -17.89
N GLU A 38 2.22 1.43 -18.36
CA GLU A 38 2.82 2.52 -17.56
C GLU A 38 1.79 3.56 -17.13
N THR A 39 0.86 3.94 -18.02
CA THR A 39 -0.20 4.91 -17.72
C THR A 39 -1.13 4.40 -16.62
N ILE A 40 -1.54 3.13 -16.70
CA ILE A 40 -2.38 2.49 -15.69
C ILE A 40 -1.59 2.33 -14.38
N ALA A 41 -0.30 1.99 -14.46
CA ALA A 41 0.58 1.90 -13.30
C ALA A 41 0.70 3.23 -12.57
N MET A 42 0.84 4.36 -13.27
CA MET A 42 0.92 5.68 -12.62
C MET A 42 -0.37 6.01 -11.86
N GLN A 43 -1.52 5.77 -12.46
CA GLN A 43 -2.82 5.98 -11.81
C GLN A 43 -3.01 5.07 -10.58
N LYS A 44 -2.72 3.77 -10.74
CA LYS A 44 -2.82 2.79 -9.64
C LYS A 44 -1.80 3.08 -8.55
N ALA A 45 -0.61 3.54 -8.88
CA ALA A 45 0.43 3.85 -7.90
C ALA A 45 0.01 4.98 -6.96
N SER A 46 -0.66 6.01 -7.47
CA SER A 46 -1.20 7.09 -6.64
C SER A 46 -2.30 6.56 -5.72
N LEU A 47 -3.29 5.84 -6.26
CA LEU A 47 -4.39 5.25 -5.50
C LEU A 47 -3.91 4.30 -4.39
N ILE A 48 -3.06 3.34 -4.73
CA ILE A 48 -2.51 2.36 -3.78
C ILE A 48 -1.69 3.06 -2.70
N TRP A 49 -0.98 4.13 -3.05
CA TRP A 49 -0.20 4.88 -2.08
C TRP A 49 -1.08 5.65 -1.09
N ASP A 50 -2.17 6.24 -1.56
CA ASP A 50 -3.12 6.95 -0.71
C ASP A 50 -3.82 5.98 0.26
N GLU A 51 -4.26 4.81 -0.23
CA GLU A 51 -4.79 3.72 0.60
C GLU A 51 -3.76 3.23 1.63
N GLN A 52 -2.48 3.16 1.25
CA GLN A 52 -1.41 2.76 2.16
C GLN A 52 -1.17 3.79 3.28
N ILE A 53 -1.29 5.09 2.98
CA ILE A 53 -1.25 6.16 3.98
C ILE A 53 -2.44 6.02 4.93
N GLU A 54 -3.65 5.87 4.41
CA GLU A 54 -4.87 5.72 5.22
C GLU A 54 -4.77 4.50 6.16
N ALA A 55 -4.25 3.38 5.67
CA ALA A 55 -3.98 2.20 6.48
C ALA A 55 -2.94 2.46 7.60
N TRP A 56 -1.90 3.24 7.31
CA TRP A 56 -0.93 3.65 8.34
C TRP A 56 -1.53 4.61 9.35
N GLU A 57 -2.39 5.53 8.92
CA GLU A 57 -3.11 6.45 9.80
C GLU A 57 -4.08 5.71 10.71
N ALA A 58 -4.84 4.76 10.17
CA ALA A 58 -5.73 3.90 10.95
C ALA A 58 -4.95 3.08 11.99
N ARG A 59 -3.78 2.55 11.63
CA ARG A 59 -2.90 1.85 12.58
C ARG A 59 -2.34 2.76 13.65
N LEU A 60 -1.90 3.96 13.28
CA LEU A 60 -1.35 4.94 14.23
C LEU A 60 -2.43 5.48 15.18
N ALA A 61 -3.65 5.70 14.68
CA ALA A 61 -4.82 6.06 15.48
C ALA A 61 -5.27 4.90 16.37
N GLY A 62 -5.25 3.68 15.84
CA GLY A 62 -5.52 2.44 16.57
C GLY A 62 -4.56 2.25 17.75
N ASP A 63 -3.24 2.37 17.51
CA ASP A 63 -2.21 2.33 18.55
C ASP A 63 -2.41 3.40 19.63
N ARG A 64 -2.93 4.57 19.25
CA ARG A 64 -3.24 5.67 20.18
C ARG A 64 -4.53 5.45 20.98
N THR A 65 -5.42 4.59 20.50
CA THR A 65 -6.75 4.35 21.07
C THR A 65 -6.82 3.02 21.85
N VAL A 66 -5.71 2.27 21.98
CA VAL A 66 -5.69 1.08 22.84
C VAL A 66 -5.61 1.48 24.33
N GLU A 67 -6.69 2.06 24.83
CA GLU A 67 -7.14 1.79 26.19
C GLU A 67 -7.64 0.34 26.24
N ARG A 68 -6.93 -0.47 27.03
CA ARG A 68 -7.16 -1.89 27.37
C ARG A 68 -8.56 -2.43 27.01
N GLY A 69 -8.70 -3.02 25.84
CA GLY A 69 -9.94 -3.71 25.46
C GLY A 69 -9.88 -4.34 24.08
N SER A 70 -9.28 -5.53 24.00
CA SER A 70 -9.49 -6.57 22.98
C SER A 70 -9.83 -6.11 21.54
N PHE A 71 -8.85 -6.04 20.64
CA PHE A 71 -9.10 -6.19 19.20
C PHE A 71 -8.01 -7.03 18.52
N GLY A 72 -8.44 -8.07 17.81
CA GLY A 72 -7.57 -9.00 17.08
C GLY A 72 -6.84 -8.34 15.89
N PRO A 73 -5.92 -9.07 15.25
CA PRO A 73 -5.12 -8.52 14.17
C PRO A 73 -6.01 -8.11 13.00
N VAL A 74 -6.08 -6.82 12.72
CA VAL A 74 -6.57 -6.32 11.44
C VAL A 74 -5.49 -6.65 10.40
N PHE A 75 -5.54 -7.88 9.90
CA PHE A 75 -4.82 -8.27 8.69
C PHE A 75 -5.44 -7.53 7.51
N ILE A 76 -4.90 -6.35 7.20
CA ILE A 76 -5.13 -5.72 5.88
C ILE A 76 -4.29 -6.49 4.86
N SER A 77 -4.69 -7.74 4.61
CA SER A 77 -4.14 -8.57 3.54
C SER A 77 -5.28 -9.03 2.67
N SER A 78 -5.99 -8.09 2.04
CA SER A 78 -6.97 -8.41 0.96
C SER A 78 -7.55 -7.15 0.29
N THR A 79 -6.72 -6.29 -0.31
CA THR A 79 -7.22 -5.34 -1.32
C THR A 79 -6.35 -5.26 -2.58
N VAL A 80 -5.49 -6.25 -2.84
CA VAL A 80 -5.00 -6.50 -4.21
C VAL A 80 -6.04 -7.28 -5.04
N ALA A 81 -7.12 -7.77 -4.41
CA ALA A 81 -8.18 -8.53 -5.09
C ALA A 81 -9.29 -7.67 -5.74
N ARG A 82 -9.39 -6.36 -5.45
CA ARG A 82 -10.44 -5.50 -6.03
C ARG A 82 -10.12 -4.99 -7.44
N PHE A 83 -8.87 -5.10 -7.90
CA PHE A 83 -8.44 -4.59 -9.21
C PHE A 83 -8.35 -5.65 -10.33
N ARG A 84 -8.86 -6.87 -10.11
CA ARG A 84 -8.90 -7.90 -11.17
C ARG A 84 -9.87 -7.56 -12.30
N HIS A 85 -10.80 -6.61 -12.09
CA HIS A 85 -11.84 -6.26 -13.07
C HIS A 85 -11.52 -5.06 -14.00
N LEU A 86 -10.34 -4.44 -13.91
CA LEU A 86 -9.94 -3.34 -14.82
C LEU A 86 -8.93 -3.75 -15.89
N ALA A 87 -8.62 -5.05 -16.00
CA ALA A 87 -7.63 -5.59 -16.94
C ALA A 87 -8.20 -6.71 -17.83
N THR A 88 -9.49 -6.67 -18.14
CA THR A 88 -10.09 -7.50 -19.19
C THR A 88 -10.61 -6.57 -20.28
N VAL A 89 -9.80 -6.39 -21.31
CA VAL A 89 -10.26 -6.18 -22.68
C VAL A 89 -9.87 -7.43 -23.46
#